data_AF-A0A9X8N5J8-F1
#
_entry.id   AF-A0A9X8N5J8-F1
#
_cell.length_a   1.000
_cell.length_b   1.000
_cell.length_c   1.000
_cell.angle_alpha   90.00
_cell.angle_beta   90.00
_cell.angle_gamma   90.00
#
_symmetry.space_group_name_H-M   'P 1'
#
loop_
_entity.id
_entity.type
_entity.pdbx_description
1 polymer ?
#
loop_
_entity_poly.entity_id
_entity_poly.type
_entity_poly.pdbx_seq_one_letter_code
_entity_poly.pdbx_strand_id
1 'polypeptide(L)' 'MKSLGVLAAAVHVLDPVERIPVVLFAGEQVTDPAVAEQITNPRCWEGGQLPPSQELAPSKSARKAKPA' A
#
# COMPACT_ATOMS: atom_id res chain seq x y z
N MET A 1 3.95 15.24 -10.71
CA MET A 1 3.84 14.32 -9.55
C MET A 1 4.76 13.14 -9.82
N LYS A 2 5.53 12.66 -8.84
CA LYS A 2 6.39 11.48 -9.03
C LYS A 2 5.55 10.23 -8.78
N SER A 3 5.58 9.27 -9.71
CA SER A 3 4.98 7.95 -9.49
C SER A 3 5.79 7.19 -8.44
N LEU A 4 5.10 6.52 -7.53
CA LEU A 4 5.71 5.64 -6.52
C LEU A 4 5.96 4.25 -7.07
N GLY A 5 5.10 3.79 -8.00
CA GLY A 5 5.21 2.50 -8.66
C GLY A 5 4.05 2.26 -9.62
N VAL A 6 4.18 1.20 -10.43
CA VAL A 6 3.14 0.71 -11.34
C VAL A 6 2.59 -0.59 -10.79
N LEU A 7 1.27 -0.78 -10.89
CA LEU A 7 0.62 -2.01 -10.46
C LEU A 7 0.80 -3.13 -11.49
N ALA A 8 1.22 -4.32 -11.03
CA ALA A 8 1.25 -5.54 -11.82
C ALA A 8 -0.09 -6.29 -11.81
N ALA A 9 -0.99 -5.99 -10.87
CA ALA A 9 -2.29 -6.63 -10.71
C ALA A 9 -3.33 -5.64 -10.18
N ALA A 10 -4.62 -5.97 -10.39
CA ALA A 10 -5.69 -5.19 -9.80
C ALA A 10 -5.69 -5.34 -8.26
N VAL A 11 -5.89 -4.23 -7.55
CA VAL A 11 -5.90 -4.18 -6.09
C VAL A 11 -7.09 -3.39 -5.59
N HIS A 12 -7.65 -3.84 -4.47
CA HIS A 12 -8.70 -3.11 -3.76
C HIS A 12 -8.04 -2.31 -2.65
N VAL A 13 -8.33 -1.01 -2.61
CA VAL A 13 -7.83 -0.08 -1.59
C VAL A 13 -9.00 0.75 -1.08
N LEU A 14 -8.78 1.43 0.04
CA LEU A 14 -9.68 2.49 0.48
C LEU A 14 -9.15 3.82 -0.03
N ASP A 15 -10.04 4.65 -0.59
CA ASP A 15 -9.71 6.03 -0.87
C ASP A 15 -9.27 6.72 0.43
N PRO A 16 -8.09 7.38 0.45
CA PRO A 16 -7.53 7.94 1.68
C PRO A 16 -8.34 9.12 2.24
N VAL A 17 -9.18 9.77 1.42
CA VAL A 17 -10.01 10.92 1.79
C VAL A 17 -11.44 10.46 2.10
N GLU A 18 -12.07 9.78 1.15
CA GLU A 18 -13.48 9.40 1.22
C GLU A 18 -13.72 8.10 2.00
N ARG A 19 -12.67 7.31 2.25
CA ARG A 19 -12.72 6.02 2.96
C ARG A 19 -13.68 5.01 2.33
N ILE A 20 -13.92 5.13 1.02
CA ILE A 20 -14.72 4.18 0.25
C ILE A 20 -13.83 3.14 -0.46
N PRO A 21 -14.32 1.91 -0.68
CA PRO A 21 -13.59 0.92 -1.47
C PRO A 21 -13.45 1.35 -2.92
N VAL A 22 -12.22 1.30 -3.43
CA VAL A 22 -11.88 1.58 -4.83
C VAL A 22 -11.02 0.44 -5.37
N VAL A 23 -11.16 0.16 -6.67
CA VAL A 23 -10.33 -0.81 -7.38
C VAL A 23 -9.37 -0.07 -8.29
N LEU A 24 -8.07 -0.31 -8.09
CA LEU A 24 -7.02 0.13 -9.00
C LEU A 24 -6.66 -1.03 -9.93
N PHE A 25 -6.34 -0.72 -11.18
CA PHE A 25 -6.12 -1.74 -12.21
C PHE A 25 -4.62 -1.96 -12.49
N ALA A 26 -4.30 -3.10 -13.10
CA ALA A 26 -2.93 -3.38 -13.56
C ALA A 26 -2.50 -2.35 -14.62
N GLY A 27 -1.23 -1.91 -14.55
CA GLY A 27 -0.66 -0.84 -15.37
C GLY A 27 -0.91 0.57 -14.82
N GLU A 28 -1.72 0.72 -13.77
CA GLU A 28 -2.01 2.01 -13.17
C GLU A 28 -0.81 2.53 -12.35
N GLN A 29 -0.53 3.82 -12.50
CA GLN A 29 0.54 4.49 -11.74
C GLN A 29 -0.01 4.99 -10.40
N VAL A 30 0.52 4.45 -9.31
CA VAL A 30 0.20 4.93 -7.97
C VAL A 30 1.07 6.13 -7.67
N THR A 31 0.44 7.28 -7.44
CA THR A 31 1.12 8.54 -7.10
C THR A 31 0.90 8.96 -5.65
N ASP A 32 -0.15 8.45 -5.00
CA ASP A 32 -0.50 8.76 -3.62
C ASP A 32 0.21 7.78 -2.64
N PRO A 33 1.02 8.28 -1.70
CA PRO A 33 1.65 7.46 -0.65
C PRO A 33 0.64 6.68 0.21
N ALA A 34 -0.49 7.29 0.58
CA ALA A 34 -1.49 6.65 1.43
C ALA A 34 -2.21 5.50 0.72
N VAL A 35 -2.27 5.53 -0.60
CA VAL A 35 -2.71 4.40 -1.42
C VAL A 35 -1.63 3.32 -1.48
N ALA A 36 -0.37 3.71 -1.73
CA ALA A 36 0.74 2.78 -1.82
C ALA A 36 0.97 2.00 -0.52
N GLU A 37 0.81 2.64 0.65
CA GLU A 37 0.92 2.02 1.98
C GLU A 37 -0.09 0.91 2.23
N GLN A 38 -1.25 0.95 1.56
CA GLN A 38 -2.26 -0.11 1.67
C GLN A 38 -1.86 -1.36 0.89
N ILE A 39 -0.98 -1.23 -0.11
CA ILE A 39 -0.58 -2.33 -1.02
C ILE A 39 0.72 -2.95 -0.51
N THR A 40 0.58 -3.82 0.49
CA THR A 40 1.71 -4.48 1.17
C THR A 40 2.22 -5.74 0.49
N ASN A 41 1.50 -6.27 -0.50
CA ASN A 41 1.93 -7.44 -1.27
C ASN A 41 2.90 -7.01 -2.39
N PRO A 42 4.18 -7.44 -2.37
CA PRO A 42 5.16 -7.06 -3.38
C PRO A 42 4.76 -7.50 -4.80
N ARG A 43 4.01 -8.60 -4.94
CA ARG A 43 3.55 -9.11 -6.23
C ARG A 43 2.49 -8.22 -6.91
N CYS A 44 1.91 -7.28 -6.18
CA CYS A 44 0.99 -6.29 -6.75
C CYS A 44 1.71 -5.17 -7.49
N TRP A 45 3.04 -5.03 -7.31
CA TRP A 45 3.86 -4.02 -7.94
C TRP A 45 4.65 -4.61 -9.11
N GLU A 46 4.85 -3.83 -10.17
CA GLU A 46 5.77 -4.20 -11.25
C GLU A 46 7.18 -4.44 -10.71
N GLY A 47 7.83 -5.51 -11.17
CA GLY A 47 9.13 -5.94 -10.65
C GLY A 47 9.06 -6.72 -9.33
N GLY A 48 7.88 -6.91 -8.74
CA GLY A 48 7.70 -7.74 -7.55
C GLY A 48 8.35 -7.17 -6.29
N GLN A 49 8.65 -5.87 -6.28
CA GLN A 49 9.27 -5.16 -5.17
C GLN A 49 8.34 -4.05 -4.69
N LEU A 50 8.30 -3.84 -3.37
CA LEU A 50 7.58 -2.69 -2.83
C LEU A 50 8.21 -1.39 -3.33
N PRO A 51 7.39 -0.36 -3.61
CA PRO A 51 7.90 0.96 -3.92
C PRO A 51 8.75 1.45 -2.74
N PRO A 52 9.79 2.27 -2.99
CA PRO A 52 10.66 2.76 -1.93
C PRO A 52 9.82 3.38 -0.83
N SER A 53 9.76 2.69 0.30
CA SER A 53 8.96 3.08 1.45
C SER A 53 9.38 4.49 1.84
N GLN A 54 8.44 5.43 1.86
CA GLN A 54 8.60 6.55 2.77
C GLN A 54 8.65 5.91 4.16
N GLU A 55 9.71 6.18 4.91
CA GLU A 55 9.97 5.60 6.22
C GLU A 55 8.90 6.06 7.21
N LEU A 56 7.74 5.40 7.18
CA LEU A 56 6.75 5.51 8.23
C LEU A 56 7.24 4.63 9.37
N ALA A 57 7.61 5.32 10.44
CA ALA A 57 8.07 4.81 11.71
C ALA A 57 7.41 3.47 12.10
N PRO A 58 8.14 2.57 12.78
CA PRO A 58 7.63 1.26 13.15
C PRO A 58 6.33 1.41 13.94
N SER A 59 5.22 1.03 13.32
CA SER A 59 3.94 0.88 14.00
C SER A 59 4.11 -0.21 15.06
N LYS A 60 4.35 0.20 16.30
CA LYS A 60 4.27 -0.65 17.48
C LYS A 60 2.83 -1.15 17.63
N SER A 61 2.44 -2.15 16.86
CA SER A 61 1.40 -3.08 17.29
C SER A 61 2.00 -3.95 18.40
N ALA A 62 2.07 -3.37 19.60
CA ALA A 62 2.26 -4.12 20.83
C ALA A 62 1.03 -5.02 21.00
N ARG A 63 1.08 -6.23 20.44
CA ARG A 63 0.24 -7.33 20.89
C ARG A 63 0.61 -7.56 22.35
N LYS A 64 -0.20 -7.00 23.25
CA LYS A 64 -0.12 -7.25 24.69
C LYS A 64 -0.41 -8.73 24.90
N ALA A 65 0.63 -9.55 24.92
CA ALA A 65 0.55 -10.91 25.42
C ALA A 65 0.12 -10.82 26.88
N LYS A 66 -1.05 -11.39 27.20
CA LYS A 66 -1.52 -11.61 28.57
C LYS A 66 -1.01 -12.99 28.99
N PRO A 67 -0.07 -13.12 29.94
CA PRO A 67 0.11 -14.38 30.64
C PRO A 67 -0.93 -14.51 31.76
N ALA A 68 -1.27 -15.77 32.03
CA ALA A 68 -2.32 -16.26 32.93
C ALA A 68 -2.05 -15.98 34.41
#